data_AF-A0A8T4RFS0-F1
#
_entry.id   AF-A0A8T4RFS0-F1
#
_cell.length_a   1.000
_cell.length_b   1.000
_cell.length_c   1.000
_cell.angle_alpha   90.00
_cell.angle_beta   90.00
_cell.angle_gamma   90.00
#
_symmetry.space_group_name_H-M   'P 1'
#
loop_
_entity.id
_entity.type
_entity.pdbx_description
1 polymer ?
#
loop_
_entity_poly.entity_id
_entity_poly.type
_entity_poly.pdbx_seq_one_letter_code
_entity_poly.pdbx_strand_id
1 'polypeptide(L)'
;MVNSEYGNFWNRVLAFIIDGIVMGIISFGLSILLTFTISGLDENLWYLGFIIAGLYFSILNSKIGNGQTLGKKILKIRVVDKYGKLISLFDSAKRYLILSIFIFGSGVTAMFNTMLYPNLTVTFIIYSIITILSTAVFLGIAGFLIYNKERRGIHDYLINTVVVKSKSPSDVKVSKLRPFGQFIKEQKVGFIVILVLFVITSSLLIIVPKAISDKVSDMEQINEILPIKEELERNIPISNVGVQYQTSSFYDYTTKEKSITKNFVVTGFADYKLLKDETKREELLLSIKETVEDSYPQIVEYDNILIVLRTGYNLKIGNFHMTFKEVYPVE
;
A
#
# COMPACT_ATOMS: atom_id res chain seq x y z
N MET A 1 -8.69 -26.77 28.72
CA MET A 1 -7.73 -25.82 28.11
C MET A 1 -6.74 -26.62 27.28
N VAL A 2 -6.72 -26.45 25.95
CA VAL A 2 -5.88 -27.26 25.06
C VAL A 2 -4.43 -26.77 25.17
N ASN A 3 -3.55 -27.58 25.76
CA ASN A 3 -2.09 -27.44 25.66
C ASN A 3 -1.70 -27.59 24.18
N SER A 4 -1.80 -26.53 23.38
CA SER A 4 -1.35 -26.62 21.99
C SER A 4 0.14 -26.33 21.92
N GLU A 5 0.92 -27.35 21.56
CA GLU A 5 2.31 -27.22 21.07
C GLU A 5 2.42 -26.18 19.94
N TYR A 6 1.30 -25.91 19.25
CA TYR A 6 1.15 -24.90 18.21
C TYR A 6 1.09 -23.47 18.77
N GLY A 7 1.78 -22.54 18.11
CA GLY A 7 1.79 -21.14 18.52
C GLY A 7 0.38 -20.53 18.47
N ASN A 8 -0.05 -19.91 19.57
CA ASN A 8 -1.34 -19.22 19.69
C ASN A 8 -1.53 -18.25 18.50
N PHE A 9 -2.74 -18.17 17.96
CA PHE A 9 -3.12 -17.22 16.91
C PHE A 9 -2.67 -15.80 17.24
N TRP A 10 -2.96 -15.34 18.46
CA TRP A 10 -2.59 -14.00 18.92
C TRP A 10 -1.08 -13.79 18.96
N ASN A 11 -0.28 -14.82 19.27
CA ASN A 11 1.17 -14.70 19.22
C ASN A 11 1.66 -14.55 17.76
N ARG A 12 0.96 -15.11 16.78
CA ARG A 12 1.31 -14.90 15.36
C ARG A 12 0.93 -13.49 14.91
N VAL A 13 -0.25 -12.99 15.32
CA VAL A 13 -0.70 -11.63 15.02
C VAL A 13 0.24 -10.59 15.64
N LEU A 14 0.54 -10.72 16.93
CA LEU A 14 1.47 -9.83 17.62
C LEU A 14 2.88 -9.92 17.04
N ALA A 15 3.36 -11.11 16.65
CA ALA A 15 4.66 -11.24 15.98
C ALA A 15 4.67 -10.47 14.66
N PHE A 16 3.60 -10.60 13.87
CA PHE A 16 3.47 -9.89 12.60
C PHE A 16 3.39 -8.38 12.78
N ILE A 17 2.69 -7.88 13.81
CA ILE A 17 2.65 -6.45 14.15
C ILE A 17 4.05 -5.94 14.52
N ILE A 18 4.77 -6.66 15.39
CA ILE A 18 6.14 -6.29 15.79
C ILE A 18 7.06 -6.29 14.58
N ASP A 19 7.02 -7.34 13.75
CA ASP A 19 7.80 -7.41 12.52
C ASP A 19 7.42 -6.26 11.56
N GLY A 20 6.14 -5.89 11.47
CA GLY A 20 5.67 -4.75 10.70
C GLY A 20 6.27 -3.42 11.17
N ILE A 21 6.35 -3.20 12.48
CA ILE A 21 7.00 -2.00 13.05
C ILE A 21 8.50 -1.99 12.71
N VAL A 22 9.19 -3.12 12.88
CA VAL A 22 10.62 -3.25 12.52
C VAL A 22 10.83 -2.89 11.06
N MET A 23 10.02 -3.49 10.17
CA MET A 23 10.09 -3.25 8.73
C MET A 23 9.75 -1.80 8.38
N GLY A 24 8.76 -1.20 9.04
CA GLY A 24 8.40 0.20 8.86
C GLY A 24 9.52 1.17 9.23
N ILE A 25 10.21 0.93 10.34
CA ILE A 25 11.38 1.74 10.74
C ILE A 25 12.51 1.62 9.72
N ILE A 26 12.83 0.39 9.28
CA ILE A 26 13.88 0.16 8.28
C ILE A 26 13.55 0.87 6.97
N SER A 27 12.31 0.72 6.48
CA SER A 27 11.88 1.35 5.23
C SER A 27 11.73 2.86 5.33
N PHE A 28 11.34 3.39 6.48
CA PHE A 28 11.32 4.83 6.73
C PHE A 28 12.74 5.42 6.67
N GLY A 29 13.69 4.84 7.41
CA GLY A 29 15.09 5.27 7.39
C GLY A 29 15.73 5.17 6.01
N LEU A 30 15.43 4.09 5.27
CA LEU A 30 15.89 3.94 3.89
C LEU A 30 15.25 4.97 2.95
N SER A 31 13.95 5.26 3.10
CA SER A 31 13.30 6.30 2.29
C SER A 31 13.95 7.67 2.50
N ILE A 32 14.25 8.04 3.75
CA ILE A 32 15.00 9.25 4.08
C ILE A 32 16.36 9.26 3.37
N LEU A 33 17.13 8.18 3.53
CA LEU A 33 18.45 8.06 2.93
C LEU A 33 18.37 8.24 1.41
N LEU A 34 17.45 7.55 0.75
CA LEU A 34 17.25 7.63 -0.70
C LEU A 34 16.87 9.06 -1.12
N THR A 35 15.95 9.70 -0.40
CA THR A 35 15.49 11.08 -0.69
C THR A 35 16.64 12.08 -0.75
N PHE A 36 17.62 11.93 0.14
CA PHE A 36 18.76 12.85 0.21
C PHE A 36 19.96 12.46 -0.66
N THR A 37 19.98 11.24 -1.22
CA THR A 37 21.16 10.72 -1.95
C THR A 37 20.89 10.47 -3.42
N ILE A 38 19.70 9.98 -3.78
CA ILE A 38 19.34 9.58 -5.13
C ILE A 38 18.30 10.53 -5.71
N SER A 39 18.61 11.00 -6.92
CA SER A 39 17.77 11.87 -7.72
C SER A 39 17.20 11.11 -8.92
N GLY A 40 16.00 11.48 -9.37
CA GLY A 40 15.40 10.96 -10.60
C GLY A 40 14.90 9.51 -10.58
N LEU A 41 14.68 8.92 -9.39
CA LEU A 41 13.91 7.68 -9.28
C LEU A 41 12.42 7.97 -9.20
N ASP A 42 11.61 7.00 -9.61
CA ASP A 42 10.17 6.97 -9.35
C ASP A 42 9.91 7.03 -7.83
N GLU A 43 8.96 7.86 -7.40
CA GLU A 43 8.68 8.05 -5.98
C GLU A 43 8.07 6.79 -5.31
N ASN A 44 7.48 5.86 -6.07
CA ASN A 44 6.87 4.63 -5.58
C ASN A 44 7.80 3.40 -5.71
N LEU A 45 8.78 3.32 -4.80
CA LEU A 45 9.74 2.22 -4.71
C LEU A 45 9.21 0.97 -3.98
N TRP A 46 7.97 0.56 -4.23
CA TRP A 46 7.34 -0.58 -3.54
C TRP A 46 8.11 -1.89 -3.72
N TYR A 47 8.76 -2.07 -4.87
CA TYR A 47 9.57 -3.24 -5.20
C TYR A 47 10.81 -3.35 -4.28
N LEU A 48 11.38 -2.22 -3.87
CA LEU A 48 12.50 -2.21 -2.93
C LEU A 48 12.02 -2.65 -1.54
N GLY A 49 10.85 -2.16 -1.10
CA GLY A 49 10.20 -2.66 0.11
C GLY A 49 9.93 -4.16 0.07
N PHE A 50 9.48 -4.68 -1.08
CA PHE A 50 9.26 -6.11 -1.31
C PHE A 50 10.57 -6.91 -1.18
N ILE A 51 11.68 -6.43 -1.73
CA ILE A 51 12.98 -7.11 -1.64
C ILE A 51 13.46 -7.15 -0.18
N ILE A 52 13.40 -6.01 0.53
CA ILE A 52 13.88 -5.92 1.92
C ILE A 52 13.04 -6.79 2.86
N ALA A 53 11.71 -6.72 2.74
CA ALA A 53 10.83 -7.61 3.49
C ALA A 53 11.09 -9.08 3.13
N GLY A 54 11.33 -9.38 1.86
CA GLY A 54 11.67 -10.71 1.38
C GLY A 54 12.94 -11.25 2.01
N LEU A 55 14.02 -10.45 2.03
CA LEU A 55 15.26 -10.82 2.71
C LEU A 55 15.03 -11.06 4.20
N TYR A 56 14.37 -10.13 4.89
CA TYR A 56 14.08 -10.25 6.33
C TYR A 56 13.28 -11.53 6.65
N PHE A 57 12.13 -11.72 6.02
CA PHE A 57 11.27 -12.86 6.32
C PHE A 57 11.85 -14.18 5.83
N SER A 58 12.50 -14.22 4.66
CA SER A 58 13.07 -15.45 4.11
C SER A 58 14.25 -15.92 4.94
N ILE A 59 15.19 -15.03 5.28
CA ILE A 59 16.38 -15.37 6.07
C ILE A 59 15.94 -15.78 7.48
N LEU A 60 15.13 -14.96 8.16
CA LEU A 60 14.86 -15.17 9.58
C LEU A 60 13.90 -16.34 9.85
N ASN A 61 12.92 -16.60 8.97
CA ASN A 61 12.07 -17.79 9.12
C ASN A 61 12.74 -19.09 8.64
N SER A 62 13.95 -19.03 8.10
CA SER A 62 14.70 -20.23 7.71
C SER A 62 15.59 -20.76 8.84
N LYS A 63 16.29 -21.87 8.58
CA LYS A 63 17.36 -22.39 9.43
C LYS A 63 18.42 -21.35 9.80
N ILE A 64 18.65 -20.34 8.97
CA ILE A 64 19.62 -19.27 9.23
C ILE A 64 19.19 -18.43 10.43
N GLY A 65 17.91 -18.05 10.52
CA GLY A 65 17.35 -17.34 11.67
C GLY A 65 16.71 -18.22 12.73
N ASN A 66 17.03 -19.52 12.76
CA ASN A 66 16.39 -20.50 13.65
C ASN A 66 14.86 -20.51 13.54
N GLY A 67 14.29 -20.20 12.38
CA GLY A 67 12.85 -20.20 12.15
C GLY A 67 12.09 -19.06 12.84
N GLN A 68 12.77 -17.99 13.25
CA GLN A 68 12.20 -16.87 14.01
C GLN A 68 12.63 -15.52 13.47
N THR A 69 11.66 -14.71 13.07
CA THR A 69 11.79 -13.25 12.96
C THR A 69 11.90 -12.60 14.34
N LEU A 70 12.19 -11.29 14.42
CA LEU A 70 12.30 -10.60 15.70
C LEU A 70 11.00 -10.68 16.50
N GLY A 71 9.84 -10.43 15.88
CA GLY A 71 8.54 -10.56 16.54
C GLY A 71 8.27 -12.00 17.03
N LYS A 72 8.62 -13.00 16.21
CA LYS A 72 8.50 -14.42 16.58
C LYS A 72 9.43 -14.83 17.71
N LYS A 73 10.63 -14.27 17.76
CA LYS A 73 11.62 -14.50 18.83
C LYS A 73 11.11 -13.99 20.16
N ILE A 74 10.56 -12.77 20.19
CA ILE A 74 9.94 -12.17 21.38
C ILE A 74 8.80 -13.06 21.90
N LEU A 75 7.96 -13.57 21.01
CA LEU A 75 6.78 -14.37 21.37
C LEU A 75 7.05 -15.87 21.49
N LYS A 76 8.31 -16.29 21.34
CA LYS A 76 8.77 -17.68 21.49
C LYS A 76 7.99 -18.64 20.59
N ILE A 77 7.75 -18.22 19.35
CA ILE A 77 7.13 -19.05 18.31
C ILE A 77 8.12 -19.25 17.16
N ARG A 78 8.07 -20.39 16.49
CA ARG A 78 9.06 -20.79 15.48
C ARG A 78 8.40 -21.52 14.32
N VAL A 79 8.87 -21.25 13.11
CA VAL A 79 8.52 -21.98 11.90
C VAL A 79 9.37 -23.25 11.79
N VAL A 80 8.70 -24.38 11.60
CA VAL A 80 9.33 -25.69 11.38
C VAL A 80 8.58 -26.47 10.30
N ASP A 81 9.20 -27.51 9.76
CA ASP A 81 8.55 -28.46 8.85
C ASP A 81 7.64 -29.45 9.61
N LYS A 82 6.99 -30.34 8.87
CA LYS A 82 6.15 -31.42 9.41
C LYS A 82 6.86 -32.41 10.33
N TYR A 83 8.19 -32.42 10.35
CA TYR A 83 9.03 -33.27 11.21
C TYR A 83 9.64 -32.48 12.39
N GLY A 84 9.29 -31.19 12.54
CA GLY A 84 9.84 -30.32 13.58
C GLY A 84 11.22 -29.75 13.26
N LYS A 85 11.75 -29.98 12.06
CA LYS A 85 13.06 -29.45 11.64
C LYS A 85 12.94 -28.02 11.14
N LEU A 86 14.04 -27.27 11.26
CA LEU A 86 14.15 -25.94 10.67
C LEU A 86 14.06 -26.01 9.14
N ILE A 87 13.33 -25.08 8.54
CA ILE A 87 13.09 -25.08 7.10
C ILE A 87 14.26 -24.47 6.33
N SER A 88 14.40 -24.81 5.05
CA SER A 88 15.43 -24.23 4.19
C SER A 88 15.17 -22.75 3.88
N LEU A 89 16.19 -22.02 3.43
CA LEU A 89 16.02 -20.64 2.94
C LEU A 89 15.03 -20.59 1.76
N PHE A 90 15.10 -21.57 0.87
CA PHE A 90 14.21 -21.65 -0.29
C PHE A 90 12.75 -21.90 0.10
N ASP A 91 12.49 -22.78 1.08
CA ASP A 91 11.14 -23.01 1.60
C ASP A 91 10.60 -21.76 2.30
N SER A 92 11.46 -21.07 3.04
CA SER A 92 11.11 -19.79 3.67
C SER A 92 10.80 -18.70 2.64
N ALA A 93 11.57 -18.61 1.56
CA ALA A 93 11.35 -17.67 0.46
C ALA A 93 10.04 -17.96 -0.28
N LYS A 94 9.73 -19.23 -0.59
CA LYS A 94 8.42 -19.60 -1.15
C LYS A 94 7.26 -19.18 -0.23
N ARG A 95 7.42 -19.35 1.09
CA ARG A 95 6.41 -18.89 2.08
C ARG A 95 6.21 -17.38 2.00
N TYR A 96 7.31 -16.63 1.89
CA TYR A 96 7.26 -15.18 1.71
C TYR A 96 6.56 -14.79 0.41
N LEU A 97 6.94 -15.37 -0.74
CA LEU A 97 6.35 -15.05 -2.05
C LEU A 97 4.83 -15.25 -2.09
N ILE A 98 4.34 -16.32 -1.46
CA ILE A 98 2.90 -16.58 -1.36
C ILE A 98 2.19 -15.52 -0.51
N LEU A 99 2.86 -15.01 0.53
CA LEU A 99 2.27 -14.01 1.44
C LEU A 99 2.41 -12.58 0.92
N SER A 100 3.50 -12.27 0.23
CA SER A 100 3.84 -10.92 -0.20
C SER A 100 2.91 -10.42 -1.31
N ILE A 101 2.28 -11.33 -2.07
CA ILE A 101 1.24 -10.96 -3.05
C ILE A 101 0.08 -10.18 -2.40
N PHE A 102 -0.24 -10.43 -1.13
CA PHE A 102 -1.32 -9.72 -0.45
C PHE A 102 -0.93 -8.32 0.03
N ILE A 103 0.35 -8.11 0.34
CA ILE A 103 0.86 -6.84 0.86
C ILE A 103 1.29 -5.93 -0.30
N PHE A 104 1.99 -6.49 -1.27
CA PHE A 104 2.61 -5.76 -2.39
C PHE A 104 1.84 -5.90 -3.72
N GLY A 105 0.82 -6.76 -3.81
CA GLY A 105 0.07 -6.99 -5.05
C GLY A 105 -0.60 -5.74 -5.61
N SER A 106 -1.05 -4.81 -4.76
CA SER A 106 -1.59 -3.52 -5.22
C SER A 106 -0.54 -2.63 -5.91
N GLY A 107 0.76 -2.80 -5.60
CA GLY A 107 1.84 -2.12 -6.31
C GLY A 107 2.03 -2.68 -7.73
N VAL A 108 1.90 -4.00 -7.90
CA VAL A 108 1.92 -4.65 -9.22
C VAL A 108 0.76 -4.15 -10.09
N THR A 109 -0.44 -4.03 -9.52
CA THR A 109 -1.60 -3.48 -10.24
C THR A 109 -1.40 -2.03 -10.68
N ALA A 110 -0.81 -1.19 -9.82
CA ALA A 110 -0.51 0.19 -10.16
C ALA A 110 0.44 0.29 -11.39
N MET A 111 1.45 -0.59 -11.47
CA MET A 111 2.36 -0.65 -12.62
C MET A 111 1.69 -1.11 -13.92
N PHE A 112 0.76 -2.07 -13.85
CA PHE A 112 0.04 -2.52 -15.06
C PHE A 112 -1.00 -1.49 -15.54
N ASN A 113 -1.57 -0.69 -14.63
CA ASN A 113 -2.55 0.33 -14.95
C ASN A 113 -1.97 1.48 -15.78
N THR A 114 -0.74 1.91 -15.50
CA THR A 114 -0.07 2.95 -16.30
C THR A 114 0.38 2.46 -17.68
N MET A 115 0.51 1.14 -17.87
CA MET A 115 1.07 0.55 -19.09
C MET A 115 0.00 0.02 -20.08
N LEU A 116 -1.19 -0.37 -19.62
CA LEU A 116 -2.13 -1.14 -20.45
C LEU A 116 -3.51 -0.50 -20.72
N TYR A 117 -3.95 0.54 -19.98
CA TYR A 117 -5.33 1.03 -20.11
C TYR A 117 -5.48 2.55 -19.90
N PRO A 118 -5.65 3.34 -20.99
CA PRO A 118 -5.94 4.78 -20.86
C PRO A 118 -7.38 5.07 -20.39
N ASN A 119 -8.28 4.08 -20.38
CA ASN A 119 -9.67 4.28 -19.94
C ASN A 119 -9.77 4.20 -18.40
N LEU A 120 -9.89 5.38 -17.76
CA LEU A 120 -9.99 5.58 -16.32
C LEU A 120 -11.07 4.70 -15.65
N THR A 121 -12.20 4.45 -16.31
CA THR A 121 -13.30 3.64 -15.76
C THR A 121 -12.90 2.17 -15.66
N VAL A 122 -12.29 1.62 -16.70
CA VAL A 122 -11.82 0.21 -16.72
C VAL A 122 -10.70 0.02 -15.70
N THR A 123 -9.77 0.96 -15.63
CA THR A 123 -8.67 0.99 -14.66
C THR A 123 -9.18 1.00 -13.21
N PHE A 124 -10.18 1.82 -12.91
CA PHE A 124 -10.82 1.88 -11.60
C PHE A 124 -11.51 0.57 -11.20
N ILE A 125 -12.26 -0.03 -12.13
CA ILE A 125 -12.94 -1.33 -11.90
C ILE A 125 -11.92 -2.43 -11.61
N ILE A 126 -10.86 -2.54 -12.43
CA ILE A 126 -9.80 -3.54 -12.25
C ILE A 126 -9.09 -3.35 -10.91
N TYR A 127 -8.71 -2.12 -10.57
CA TYR A 127 -8.05 -1.82 -9.30
C TYR A 127 -8.90 -2.23 -8.10
N SER A 128 -10.20 -1.94 -8.18
CA SER A 128 -11.14 -2.25 -7.12
C SER A 128 -11.37 -3.76 -6.99
N ILE A 129 -11.50 -4.50 -8.10
CA ILE A 129 -11.57 -5.97 -8.09
C ILE A 129 -10.32 -6.57 -7.43
N ILE A 130 -9.12 -6.13 -7.81
CA ILE A 130 -7.88 -6.67 -7.26
C ILE A 130 -7.74 -6.33 -5.77
N THR A 131 -8.10 -5.12 -5.37
CA THR A 131 -8.07 -4.70 -3.96
C THR A 131 -9.03 -5.52 -3.12
N ILE A 132 -10.21 -5.82 -3.65
CA ILE A 132 -11.21 -6.68 -3.03
C ILE A 132 -10.70 -8.11 -2.89
N LEU A 133 -10.18 -8.69 -3.96
CA LEU A 133 -9.63 -10.04 -3.93
C LEU A 133 -8.47 -10.13 -2.93
N SER A 134 -7.59 -9.14 -2.91
CA SER A 134 -6.48 -9.07 -1.97
C SER A 134 -6.96 -9.00 -0.52
N THR A 135 -7.95 -8.14 -0.23
CA THR A 135 -8.56 -7.99 1.10
C THR A 135 -9.29 -9.26 1.54
N ALA A 136 -10.08 -9.84 0.64
CA ALA A 136 -10.86 -11.04 0.91
C ALA A 136 -9.93 -12.23 1.20
N VAL A 137 -8.83 -12.39 0.45
CA VAL A 137 -7.86 -13.45 0.73
C VAL A 137 -7.07 -13.16 2.01
N PHE A 138 -6.71 -11.91 2.31
CA PHE A 138 -6.07 -11.55 3.58
C PHE A 138 -6.94 -11.90 4.79
N LEU A 139 -8.21 -11.51 4.77
CA LEU A 139 -9.20 -11.84 5.81
C LEU A 139 -9.48 -13.35 5.86
N GLY A 140 -9.50 -14.00 4.70
CA GLY A 140 -9.57 -15.45 4.57
C GLY A 140 -8.42 -16.15 5.31
N ILE A 141 -7.18 -15.71 5.10
CA ILE A 141 -5.99 -16.22 5.79
C ILE A 141 -6.08 -16.01 7.30
N ALA A 142 -6.52 -14.83 7.75
CA ALA A 142 -6.75 -14.58 9.17
C ALA A 142 -7.80 -15.54 9.75
N GLY A 143 -8.93 -15.74 9.05
CA GLY A 143 -9.96 -16.71 9.41
C GLY A 143 -9.43 -18.15 9.44
N PHE A 144 -8.62 -18.56 8.46
CA PHE A 144 -8.02 -19.90 8.40
C PHE A 144 -7.13 -20.17 9.62
N LEU A 145 -6.38 -19.17 10.08
CA LEU A 145 -5.57 -19.27 11.29
C LEU A 145 -6.43 -19.33 12.57
N ILE A 146 -7.69 -18.89 12.56
CA ILE A 146 -8.60 -18.93 13.72
C ILE A 146 -9.33 -20.28 13.86
N TYR A 147 -9.69 -20.93 12.76
CA TYR A 147 -10.49 -22.16 12.81
C TYR A 147 -9.66 -23.44 12.69
N ASN A 148 -8.47 -23.38 12.10
CA ASN A 148 -7.61 -24.55 11.97
C ASN A 148 -6.92 -24.89 13.29
N LYS A 149 -7.06 -26.14 13.77
CA LYS A 149 -6.38 -26.61 15.00
C LYS A 149 -4.85 -26.48 14.93
N GLU A 150 -4.26 -26.72 13.77
CA GLU A 150 -2.81 -26.57 13.52
C GLU A 150 -2.42 -25.12 13.23
N ARG A 151 -3.42 -24.24 13.07
CA ARG A 151 -3.24 -22.82 12.80
C ARG A 151 -2.36 -22.59 11.56
N ARG A 152 -2.44 -23.45 10.55
CA ARG A 152 -1.64 -23.34 9.31
C ARG A 152 -2.37 -22.48 8.28
N GLY A 153 -1.67 -21.50 7.72
CA GLY A 153 -2.14 -20.72 6.58
C GLY A 153 -1.91 -21.44 5.24
N ILE A 154 -2.33 -20.85 4.13
CA ILE A 154 -2.14 -21.41 2.78
C ILE A 154 -0.66 -21.70 2.49
N HIS A 155 0.22 -20.75 2.79
CA HIS A 155 1.67 -20.88 2.65
C HIS A 155 2.25 -22.04 3.50
N ASP A 156 1.66 -22.31 4.67
CA ASP A 156 2.07 -23.41 5.54
C ASP A 156 1.61 -24.77 5.00
N TYR A 157 0.45 -24.84 4.35
CA TYR A 157 -0.02 -26.05 3.68
C TYR A 157 0.80 -26.40 2.43
N LEU A 158 0.99 -25.43 1.53
CA LEU A 158 1.71 -25.64 0.27
C LEU A 158 3.16 -26.08 0.49
N ILE A 159 3.78 -25.64 1.59
CA ILE A 159 5.20 -25.88 1.86
C ILE A 159 5.40 -26.89 3.00
N ASN A 160 4.32 -27.46 3.55
CA ASN A 160 4.35 -28.43 4.65
C ASN A 160 5.08 -27.94 5.90
N THR A 161 4.78 -26.71 6.30
CA THR A 161 5.34 -26.06 7.49
C THR A 161 4.27 -25.75 8.51
N VAL A 162 4.69 -25.47 9.74
CA VAL A 162 3.82 -25.11 10.86
C VAL A 162 4.56 -24.18 11.83
N VAL A 163 3.83 -23.34 12.57
CA VAL A 163 4.41 -22.52 13.63
C VAL A 163 4.07 -23.08 15.00
N VAL A 164 5.10 -23.39 15.77
CA VAL A 164 5.03 -23.99 17.10
C VAL A 164 5.53 -23.03 18.16
N LYS A 165 5.07 -23.19 19.40
CA LYS A 165 5.62 -22.47 20.55
C LYS A 165 6.86 -23.21 21.04
N SER A 166 8.01 -22.54 21.02
CA SER A 166 9.29 -23.17 21.37
C SER A 166 10.34 -22.13 21.79
N LYS A 167 11.14 -22.48 22.81
CA LYS A 167 12.29 -21.68 23.26
C LYS A 167 13.54 -22.06 22.45
N SER A 168 13.86 -23.35 22.34
CA SER A 168 15.02 -23.86 21.60
C SER A 168 14.62 -24.77 20.43
N PRO A 169 15.36 -24.81 19.30
CA PRO A 169 15.06 -25.73 18.19
C PRO A 169 14.95 -27.20 18.61
N SER A 170 15.66 -27.60 19.67
CA SER A 170 15.59 -28.94 20.28
C SER A 170 14.24 -29.27 20.91
N ASP A 171 13.47 -28.27 21.32
CA ASP A 171 12.25 -28.45 22.12
C ASP A 171 11.01 -28.65 21.24
N VAL A 172 11.20 -28.71 19.92
CA VAL A 172 10.10 -28.75 18.96
C VAL A 172 9.46 -30.13 18.96
N LYS A 173 8.17 -30.17 19.26
CA LYS A 173 7.31 -31.32 19.07
C LYS A 173 6.22 -30.95 18.08
N VAL A 174 6.05 -31.77 17.04
CA VAL A 174 5.03 -31.59 16.00
C VAL A 174 4.16 -32.83 15.99
N SER A 175 2.87 -32.67 16.27
CA SER A 175 1.90 -33.75 16.08
C SER A 175 1.56 -33.91 14.59
N LYS A 176 1.00 -35.07 14.24
CA LYS A 176 0.68 -35.43 12.85
C LYS A 176 -0.14 -34.33 12.16
N LEU A 177 0.46 -33.71 11.15
CA LEU A 177 -0.18 -32.65 10.38
C LEU A 177 -1.22 -33.22 9.40
N ARG A 178 -2.32 -32.50 9.24
CA ARG A 178 -3.39 -32.81 8.28
C ARG A 178 -2.97 -32.48 6.84
N PRO A 179 -3.38 -33.31 5.86
CA PRO A 179 -3.14 -33.04 4.45
C PRO A 179 -4.02 -31.89 3.92
N PHE A 180 -3.61 -31.31 2.79
CA PHE A 180 -4.32 -30.18 2.16
C PHE A 180 -5.78 -30.50 1.77
N GLY A 181 -6.10 -31.75 1.41
CA GLY A 181 -7.49 -32.14 1.09
C GLY A 181 -8.45 -32.00 2.28
N GLN A 182 -7.99 -32.24 3.51
CA GLN A 182 -8.79 -32.01 4.71
C GLN A 182 -8.95 -30.52 5.01
N PHE A 183 -7.94 -29.71 4.69
CA PHE A 183 -8.04 -28.26 4.80
C PHE A 183 -9.22 -27.72 3.97
N ILE A 184 -9.33 -28.07 2.68
CA ILE A 184 -10.46 -27.61 1.86
C ILE A 184 -11.83 -28.03 2.44
N LYS A 185 -11.93 -29.25 2.98
CA LYS A 185 -13.19 -29.79 3.53
C LYS A 185 -13.64 -29.08 4.81
N GLU A 186 -12.71 -28.68 5.67
CA GLU A 186 -13.00 -28.04 6.96
C GLU A 186 -13.19 -26.51 6.83
N GLN A 187 -12.71 -25.89 5.75
CA GLN A 187 -12.72 -24.43 5.59
C GLN A 187 -13.97 -23.86 4.90
N LYS A 188 -15.10 -24.58 4.88
CA LYS A 188 -16.36 -24.10 4.28
C LYS A 188 -16.77 -22.71 4.81
N VAL A 189 -16.63 -22.47 6.12
CA VAL A 189 -16.95 -21.18 6.75
C VAL A 189 -16.01 -20.07 6.27
N GLY A 190 -14.70 -20.34 6.18
CA GLY A 190 -13.74 -19.37 5.65
C GLY A 190 -14.04 -18.99 4.19
N PHE A 191 -14.37 -19.97 3.35
CA PHE A 191 -14.82 -19.71 1.97
C PHE A 191 -16.13 -18.91 1.92
N ILE A 192 -17.10 -19.21 2.79
CA ILE A 192 -18.34 -18.43 2.89
C ILE A 192 -18.05 -16.99 3.29
N VAL A 193 -17.16 -16.75 4.26
CA VAL A 193 -16.78 -15.39 4.67
C VAL A 193 -16.10 -14.64 3.52
N ILE A 194 -15.16 -15.28 2.83
CA ILE A 194 -14.50 -14.70 1.63
C ILE A 194 -15.55 -14.36 0.57
N LEU A 195 -16.49 -15.27 0.30
CA LEU A 195 -17.56 -15.08 -0.69
C LEU A 195 -18.50 -13.93 -0.31
N VAL A 196 -18.96 -13.88 0.95
CA VAL A 196 -19.84 -12.81 1.45
C VAL A 196 -19.14 -11.46 1.37
N LEU A 197 -17.89 -11.38 1.82
CA LEU A 197 -17.10 -10.16 1.72
C LEU A 197 -16.92 -9.74 0.27
N PHE A 198 -16.59 -10.67 -0.62
CA PHE A 198 -16.47 -10.42 -2.05
C PHE A 198 -17.76 -9.88 -2.64
N VAL A 199 -18.92 -10.45 -2.30
CA VAL A 199 -20.24 -9.98 -2.76
C VAL A 199 -20.53 -8.57 -2.23
N ILE A 200 -20.33 -8.32 -0.94
CA ILE A 200 -20.55 -6.99 -0.33
C ILE A 200 -19.67 -5.95 -1.03
N THR A 201 -18.38 -6.22 -1.16
CA THR A 201 -17.46 -5.26 -1.76
C THR A 201 -17.70 -5.08 -3.26
N SER A 202 -18.08 -6.14 -3.99
CA SER A 202 -18.46 -6.04 -5.41
C SER A 202 -19.75 -5.25 -5.60
N SER A 203 -20.70 -5.37 -4.66
CA SER A 203 -21.94 -4.60 -4.66
C SER A 203 -21.66 -3.12 -4.39
N LEU A 204 -20.77 -2.81 -3.44
CA LEU A 204 -20.32 -1.44 -3.17
C LEU A 204 -19.64 -0.80 -4.39
N LEU A 205 -18.90 -1.58 -5.17
CA LEU A 205 -18.29 -1.14 -6.44
C LEU A 205 -19.28 -0.70 -7.50
N ILE A 206 -20.51 -1.21 -7.48
CA ILE A 206 -21.58 -0.82 -8.42
C ILE A 206 -22.37 0.35 -7.83
N ILE A 207 -22.71 0.27 -6.54
CA ILE A 207 -23.56 1.23 -5.86
C ILE A 207 -22.86 2.57 -5.67
N VAL A 208 -21.57 2.58 -5.27
CA VAL A 208 -20.84 3.81 -4.94
C VAL A 208 -20.64 4.68 -6.18
N PRO A 209 -20.09 4.19 -7.32
CA PRO A 209 -19.96 5.01 -8.51
C PRO A 209 -21.30 5.46 -9.07
N LYS A 210 -22.36 4.63 -9.01
CA LYS A 210 -23.70 5.03 -9.46
C LYS A 210 -24.29 6.13 -8.57
N ALA A 211 -24.19 5.98 -7.24
CA ALA A 211 -24.65 6.98 -6.29
C ALA A 211 -23.86 8.31 -6.36
N ILE A 212 -22.60 8.24 -6.81
CA ILE A 212 -21.76 9.41 -7.11
C ILE A 212 -22.13 9.99 -8.48
N SER A 213 -22.24 9.19 -9.56
CA SER A 213 -22.54 9.69 -10.90
C SER A 213 -23.94 10.31 -10.99
N ASP A 214 -24.92 9.78 -10.24
CA ASP A 214 -26.26 10.35 -10.14
C ASP A 214 -26.26 11.73 -9.43
N LYS A 215 -25.13 12.13 -8.83
CA LYS A 215 -24.95 13.40 -8.12
C LYS A 215 -23.84 14.30 -8.67
N VAL A 216 -23.03 13.86 -9.63
CA VAL A 216 -21.86 14.62 -10.05
C VAL A 216 -21.64 14.65 -11.56
N SER A 217 -21.47 15.87 -12.08
CA SER A 217 -21.04 16.27 -13.42
C SER A 217 -19.52 16.03 -13.67
N ASP A 218 -18.95 14.95 -13.14
CA ASP A 218 -17.48 14.75 -13.05
C ASP A 218 -16.80 14.40 -14.39
N MET A 219 -17.52 13.77 -15.33
CA MET A 219 -16.90 13.31 -16.58
C MET A 219 -16.51 14.46 -17.51
N GLU A 220 -17.22 15.59 -17.44
CA GLU A 220 -16.92 16.79 -18.22
C GLU A 220 -15.69 17.51 -17.65
N GLN A 221 -15.61 17.63 -16.32
CA GLN A 221 -14.48 18.21 -15.60
C GLN A 221 -13.17 17.40 -15.75
N ILE A 222 -13.23 16.06 -15.74
CA ILE A 222 -12.04 15.22 -15.96
C ILE A 222 -11.45 15.45 -17.36
N ASN A 223 -12.30 15.64 -18.38
CA ASN A 223 -11.85 15.90 -19.75
C ASN A 223 -11.21 17.29 -19.89
N GLU A 224 -11.63 18.27 -19.09
CA GLU A 224 -11.04 19.62 -19.08
C GLU A 224 -9.66 19.64 -18.39
N ILE A 225 -9.46 18.82 -17.36
CA ILE A 225 -8.22 18.79 -16.57
C ILE A 225 -7.13 17.94 -17.22
N LEU A 226 -7.50 16.89 -17.95
CA LEU A 226 -6.55 15.92 -18.49
C LEU A 226 -5.47 16.55 -19.39
N PRO A 227 -5.78 17.49 -20.30
CA PRO A 227 -4.77 18.16 -21.13
C PRO A 227 -3.74 18.92 -20.30
N ILE A 228 -4.17 19.62 -19.25
CA ILE A 228 -3.28 20.38 -18.34
C ILE A 228 -2.32 19.42 -17.64
N LYS A 229 -2.85 18.30 -17.15
CA LYS A 229 -2.03 17.27 -16.52
C LYS A 229 -0.97 16.74 -17.48
N GLU A 230 -1.37 16.39 -18.70
CA GLU A 230 -0.46 15.84 -19.71
C GLU A 230 0.62 16.84 -20.15
N GLU A 231 0.27 18.12 -20.23
CA GLU A 231 1.19 19.20 -20.55
C GLU A 231 2.23 19.40 -19.44
N LEU A 232 1.78 19.44 -18.19
CA LEU A 232 2.64 19.53 -17.01
C LEU A 232 3.58 18.31 -16.90
N GLU A 233 3.09 17.08 -17.08
CA GLU A 233 3.92 15.87 -17.02
C GLU A 233 4.95 15.79 -18.16
N ARG A 234 4.71 16.46 -19.29
CA ARG A 234 5.59 16.42 -20.46
C ARG A 234 6.69 17.48 -20.41
N ASN A 235 6.34 18.69 -19.99
CA ASN A 235 7.20 19.87 -20.16
C ASN A 235 7.81 20.38 -18.85
N ILE A 236 7.24 19.99 -17.71
CA ILE A 236 7.74 20.38 -16.39
C ILE A 236 8.43 19.18 -15.73
N PRO A 237 9.56 19.36 -15.03
CA PRO A 237 10.29 18.27 -14.36
C PRO A 237 9.58 17.81 -13.06
N ILE A 238 8.30 17.44 -13.18
CA ILE A 238 7.48 16.87 -12.10
C ILE A 238 6.84 15.55 -12.56
N SER A 239 6.71 14.60 -11.64
CA SER A 239 6.03 13.31 -11.87
C SER A 239 4.73 13.22 -11.09
N ASN A 240 3.85 12.29 -11.51
CA ASN A 240 2.59 12.00 -10.85
C ASN A 240 1.75 13.25 -10.59
N VAL A 241 1.48 14.00 -11.65
CA VAL A 241 0.75 15.25 -11.56
C VAL A 241 -0.71 14.94 -11.26
N GLY A 242 -1.21 15.59 -10.21
CA GLY A 242 -2.62 15.59 -9.86
C GLY A 242 -3.14 17.00 -9.93
N VAL A 243 -4.21 17.21 -10.69
CA VAL A 243 -4.91 18.49 -10.78
C VAL A 243 -6.32 18.29 -10.25
N GLN A 244 -6.75 19.16 -9.34
CA GLN A 244 -8.05 19.06 -8.69
C GLN A 244 -8.59 20.44 -8.32
N TYR A 245 -9.91 20.55 -8.23
CA TYR A 245 -10.60 21.74 -7.75
C TYR A 245 -10.93 21.61 -6.27
N GLN A 246 -10.65 22.65 -5.49
CA GLN A 246 -10.95 22.65 -4.07
C GLN A 246 -11.62 23.95 -3.66
N THR A 247 -12.83 23.86 -3.08
CA THR A 247 -13.48 24.99 -2.43
C THR A 247 -13.21 24.95 -0.93
N SER A 248 -12.65 26.01 -0.38
CA SER A 248 -12.49 26.21 1.06
C SER A 248 -13.51 27.23 1.55
N SER A 249 -14.21 26.94 2.63
CA SER A 249 -15.13 27.91 3.25
C SER A 249 -14.65 28.27 4.64
N PHE A 250 -14.48 29.57 4.89
CA PHE A 250 -14.17 30.10 6.20
C PHE A 250 -15.38 30.86 6.73
N TYR A 251 -15.72 30.65 8.00
CA TYR A 251 -16.79 31.38 8.67
C TYR A 251 -16.15 32.25 9.74
N ASP A 252 -16.24 33.56 9.57
CA ASP A 252 -15.79 34.52 10.57
C ASP A 252 -16.90 34.70 11.61
N TYR A 253 -16.64 34.25 12.84
CA TYR A 253 -17.61 34.36 13.94
C TYR A 253 -17.80 35.81 14.44
N THR A 254 -16.89 36.71 14.11
CA THR A 254 -16.92 38.13 14.50
C THR A 254 -17.81 38.93 13.58
N THR A 255 -17.61 38.78 12.26
CA THR A 255 -18.43 39.46 11.23
C THR A 255 -19.70 38.67 10.87
N LYS A 256 -19.79 37.39 11.28
CA LYS A 256 -20.82 36.43 10.89
C LYS A 256 -20.89 36.17 9.38
N GLU A 257 -19.81 36.48 8.66
CA GLU A 257 -19.72 36.29 7.22
C GLU A 257 -19.03 34.97 6.87
N LYS A 258 -19.46 34.39 5.76
CA LYS A 258 -18.85 33.21 5.17
C LYS A 258 -18.06 33.65 3.95
N SER A 259 -16.74 33.51 3.98
CA SER A 259 -15.92 33.62 2.78
C SER A 259 -15.74 32.25 2.14
N ILE A 260 -15.83 32.21 0.82
CA ILE A 260 -15.61 31.01 0.02
C ILE A 260 -14.43 31.32 -0.89
N THR A 261 -13.44 30.44 -0.88
CA THR A 261 -12.26 30.54 -1.74
C THR A 261 -12.18 29.30 -2.62
N LYS A 262 -12.15 29.52 -3.93
CA LYS A 262 -11.96 28.50 -4.96
C LYS A 262 -10.47 28.40 -5.30
N ASN A 263 -9.90 27.23 -5.05
CA ASN A 263 -8.50 26.93 -5.37
C ASN A 263 -8.44 25.94 -6.52
N PHE A 264 -7.67 26.27 -7.55
CA PHE A 264 -7.18 25.33 -8.53
C PHE A 264 -5.90 24.70 -8.00
N VAL A 265 -5.91 23.40 -7.71
CA VAL A 265 -4.81 22.75 -6.99
C VAL A 265 -4.02 21.88 -7.95
N VAL A 266 -2.73 22.18 -8.11
CA VAL A 266 -1.75 21.36 -8.81
C VAL A 266 -0.89 20.65 -7.78
N THR A 267 -0.72 19.34 -7.93
CA THR A 267 0.13 18.50 -7.09
C THR A 267 1.11 17.73 -7.96
N GLY A 268 2.31 17.48 -7.47
CA GLY A 268 3.30 16.69 -8.21
C GLY A 268 4.50 16.32 -7.35
N PHE A 269 5.34 15.43 -7.87
CA PHE A 269 6.61 15.04 -7.26
C PHE A 269 7.78 15.65 -8.02
N ALA A 270 8.75 16.21 -7.29
CA ALA A 270 9.97 16.77 -7.86
C ALA A 270 11.21 16.29 -7.10
N ASP A 271 12.37 16.42 -7.75
CA ASP A 271 13.65 16.05 -7.16
C ASP A 271 13.96 16.90 -5.93
N TYR A 272 14.49 16.26 -4.87
CA TYR A 272 14.85 16.97 -3.65
C TYR A 272 15.88 18.08 -3.89
N LYS A 273 16.87 17.86 -4.75
CA LYS A 273 17.90 18.88 -5.03
C LYS A 273 17.32 20.08 -5.76
N LEU A 274 16.30 19.87 -6.59
CA LEU A 274 15.57 20.93 -7.25
C LEU A 274 14.78 21.74 -6.21
N LEU A 275 13.97 21.07 -5.37
CA LEU A 275 13.12 21.77 -4.39
C LEU A 275 13.90 22.42 -3.24
N LYS A 276 15.09 21.91 -2.90
CA LYS A 276 15.95 22.49 -1.86
C LYS A 276 16.53 23.84 -2.29
N ASP A 277 16.81 24.00 -3.57
CA ASP A 277 17.36 25.23 -4.14
C ASP A 277 16.21 26.24 -4.32
N GLU A 278 16.29 27.37 -3.61
CA GLU A 278 15.20 28.35 -3.55
C GLU A 278 14.91 28.97 -4.92
N THR A 279 15.95 29.37 -5.65
CA THR A 279 15.81 29.97 -6.98
C THR A 279 15.22 28.98 -7.96
N LYS A 280 15.74 27.74 -8.01
CA LYS A 280 15.20 26.71 -8.93
C LYS A 280 13.77 26.29 -8.57
N ARG A 281 13.44 26.27 -7.27
CA ARG A 281 12.09 25.98 -6.80
C ARG A 281 11.14 27.07 -7.26
N GLU A 282 11.50 28.34 -7.12
CA GLU A 282 10.69 29.47 -7.57
C GLU A 282 10.50 29.47 -9.09
N GLU A 283 11.57 29.26 -9.86
CA GLU A 283 11.50 29.08 -11.32
C GLU A 283 10.54 27.95 -11.72
N LEU A 284 10.58 26.81 -11.01
CA LEU A 284 9.68 25.69 -11.25
C LEU A 284 8.22 26.04 -10.93
N LEU A 285 7.97 26.69 -9.79
CA LEU A 285 6.62 27.07 -9.37
C LEU A 285 5.99 28.07 -10.35
N LEU A 286 6.77 29.05 -10.82
CA LEU A 286 6.34 29.99 -11.85
C LEU A 286 6.06 29.29 -13.18
N SER A 287 6.93 28.39 -13.62
CA SER A 287 6.72 27.61 -14.85
C SER A 287 5.42 26.79 -14.80
N ILE A 288 5.09 26.22 -13.64
CA ILE A 288 3.82 25.50 -13.43
C ILE A 288 2.64 26.48 -13.50
N LYS A 289 2.73 27.64 -12.82
CA LYS A 289 1.68 28.67 -12.82
C LYS A 289 1.37 29.12 -14.25
N GLU A 290 2.40 29.52 -15.00
CA GLU A 290 2.29 29.99 -16.39
C GLU A 290 1.70 28.91 -17.28
N THR A 291 2.15 27.66 -17.17
CA THR A 291 1.60 26.54 -17.95
C THR A 291 0.11 26.33 -17.68
N VAL A 292 -0.33 26.48 -16.42
CA VAL A 292 -1.76 26.37 -16.05
C VAL A 292 -2.56 27.52 -16.65
N GLU A 293 -2.08 28.75 -16.54
CA GLU A 293 -2.75 29.94 -17.06
C GLU A 293 -2.87 29.89 -18.60
N ASP A 294 -1.83 29.44 -19.29
CA ASP A 294 -1.82 29.31 -20.75
C ASP A 294 -2.70 28.15 -21.25
N SER A 295 -2.70 27.03 -20.52
CA SER A 295 -3.40 25.81 -20.95
C SER A 295 -4.87 25.76 -20.52
N TYR A 296 -5.29 26.60 -19.57
CA TYR A 296 -6.63 26.57 -19.00
C TYR A 296 -7.26 27.96 -18.85
N PRO A 297 -7.86 28.51 -19.93
CA PRO A 297 -8.46 29.85 -19.90
C PRO A 297 -9.57 30.05 -18.86
N GLN A 298 -10.21 28.97 -18.40
CA GLN A 298 -11.23 29.01 -17.34
C GLN A 298 -10.62 29.23 -15.93
N ILE A 299 -9.29 29.33 -15.81
CA ILE A 299 -8.63 29.56 -14.52
C ILE A 299 -9.10 30.85 -13.83
N VAL A 300 -9.59 31.83 -14.60
CA VAL A 300 -10.17 33.10 -14.12
C VAL A 300 -11.40 32.92 -13.22
N GLU A 301 -12.02 31.73 -13.20
CA GLU A 301 -13.14 31.43 -12.30
C GLU A 301 -12.70 31.05 -10.87
N TYR A 302 -11.40 30.90 -10.65
CA TYR A 302 -10.78 30.52 -9.38
C TYR A 302 -10.10 31.72 -8.73
N ASP A 303 -10.01 31.71 -7.40
CA ASP A 303 -9.36 32.80 -6.66
C ASP A 303 -7.85 32.58 -6.59
N ASN A 304 -7.39 31.33 -6.52
CA ASN A 304 -5.97 31.00 -6.43
C ASN A 304 -5.59 29.74 -7.21
N ILE A 305 -4.33 29.71 -7.66
CA ILE A 305 -3.59 28.51 -8.04
C ILE A 305 -2.76 28.06 -6.83
N LEU A 306 -3.11 26.92 -6.26
CA LEU A 306 -2.36 26.28 -5.17
C LEU A 306 -1.46 25.19 -5.75
N ILE A 307 -0.15 25.37 -5.66
CA ILE A 307 0.83 24.38 -6.12
C ILE A 307 1.41 23.64 -4.91
N VAL A 308 1.33 22.31 -4.92
CA VAL A 308 1.81 21.43 -3.85
C VAL A 308 2.80 20.41 -4.41
N LEU A 309 4.08 20.70 -4.25
CA LEU A 309 5.16 19.82 -4.70
C LEU A 309 5.63 18.94 -3.55
N ARG A 310 5.84 17.65 -3.84
CA ARG A 310 6.34 16.65 -2.89
C ARG A 310 7.69 16.12 -3.34
N THR A 311 8.51 15.68 -2.40
CA THR A 311 9.72 14.92 -2.71
C THR A 311 9.93 13.83 -1.67
N GLY A 312 10.53 12.72 -2.09
CA GLY A 312 10.81 11.55 -1.27
C GLY A 312 10.07 10.29 -1.72
N TYR A 313 10.42 9.16 -1.09
CA TYR A 313 10.11 7.84 -1.62
C TYR A 313 9.13 7.02 -0.76
N ASN A 314 8.31 6.20 -1.41
CA ASN A 314 7.35 5.30 -0.79
C ASN A 314 7.74 3.84 -1.04
N LEU A 315 8.18 3.13 -0.01
CA LEU A 315 8.55 1.72 -0.06
C LEU A 315 7.38 0.79 0.32
N LYS A 316 6.14 1.30 0.33
CA LYS A 316 4.88 0.63 0.72
C LYS A 316 4.75 0.33 2.21
N ILE A 317 5.79 -0.24 2.83
CA ILE A 317 5.86 -0.59 4.26
C ILE A 317 6.41 0.55 5.13
N GLY A 318 7.00 1.57 4.51
CA GLY A 318 7.41 2.83 5.11
C GLY A 318 7.61 3.87 4.01
N ASN A 319 7.39 5.14 4.31
CA ASN A 319 7.52 6.24 3.36
C ASN A 319 8.01 7.51 4.06
N PHE A 320 8.69 8.38 3.31
CA PHE A 320 9.07 9.70 3.77
C PHE A 320 8.82 10.68 2.62
N HIS A 321 8.12 11.77 2.93
CA HIS A 321 7.86 12.83 1.98
C HIS A 321 8.02 14.19 2.65
N MET A 322 8.63 15.12 1.94
CA MET A 322 8.60 16.55 2.24
C MET A 322 7.63 17.23 1.29
N THR A 323 6.96 18.27 1.77
CA THR A 323 5.96 19.01 0.98
C THR A 323 6.32 20.49 0.96
N PHE A 324 6.25 21.07 -0.23
CA PHE A 324 6.41 22.48 -0.51
C PHE A 324 5.07 22.98 -1.07
N LYS A 325 4.59 24.12 -0.59
CA LYS A 325 3.30 24.68 -0.98
C LYS A 325 3.47 26.14 -1.31
N GLU A 326 2.88 26.57 -2.41
CA GLU A 326 2.83 27.97 -2.82
C GLU A 326 1.44 28.33 -3.34
N VAL A 327 1.01 29.56 -3.08
CA VAL A 327 -0.31 30.05 -3.48
C VAL A 327 -0.11 31.28 -4.35
N TYR A 328 -0.62 31.21 -5.58
CA TYR A 328 -0.65 32.34 -6.50
C TYR A 328 -2.09 32.83 -6.64
N PRO A 329 -2.38 34.12 -6.41
CA PRO A 329 -3.69 34.67 -6.77
C PRO A 329 -3.85 34.59 -8.30
N VAL A 330 -5.08 34.31 -8.74
CA VAL A 330 -5.43 34.41 -10.16
C VAL A 330 -5.70 35.89 -10.47
N GLU A 331 -5.08 36.40 -11.53
CA GLU A 331 -5.25 37.80 -11.99
C GLU A 331 -6.35 37.96 -13.03
#